data_AF-A0A3D5QZS4-F1
#
_entry.id   AF-A0A3D5QZS4-F1
#
_cell.length_a   1.000
_cell.length_b   1.000
_cell.length_c   1.000
_cell.angle_alpha   90.00
_cell.angle_beta   90.00
_cell.angle_gamma   90.00
#
_symmetry.space_group_name_H-M   'P 1'
#
loop_
_entity.id
_entity.type
_entity.pdbx_description
1 polymer ?
#
loop_
_entity_poly.entity_id
_entity_poly.type
_entity_poly.pdbx_seq_one_letter_code
_entity_poly.pdbx_strand_id
1 'polypeptide(L)' 'MGLFDGKKSRPASCDRRFNIHVATELIHISCVASWASEIRGSDAAYLSFGSGRRYWGPQSSEISTRILPVRSNK' A
#
# COMPACT_ATOMS: atom_id res chain seq x y z
N MET A 1 13.59 9.52 1.81
CA MET A 1 12.38 9.42 2.66
C MET A 1 11.38 8.57 1.89
N GLY A 2 11.14 7.33 2.33
CA GLY A 2 10.30 6.36 1.60
C GLY A 2 9.00 6.08 2.36
N LEU A 3 7.96 5.60 1.66
CA LEU A 3 6.69 5.22 2.30
C LEU A 3 6.77 3.88 3.06
N PHE A 4 7.83 3.10 2.83
CA PHE A 4 8.08 1.80 3.46
C PHE A 4 9.16 1.89 4.54
N ASP A 5 8.91 1.24 5.68
CA ASP A 5 9.90 1.06 6.76
C ASP A 5 9.70 -0.30 7.42
N GLY A 6 10.61 -1.25 7.16
CA GLY A 6 10.56 -2.61 7.69
C GLY A 6 10.58 -2.70 9.21
N LYS A 7 11.02 -1.64 9.92
CA LYS A 7 10.99 -1.58 11.39
C LYS A 7 9.61 -1.19 11.94
N LYS A 8 8.74 -0.59 11.13
CA LYS A 8 7.39 -0.14 11.51
C LYS A 8 6.33 -1.09 10.99
N SER A 9 6.21 -2.25 11.63
CA SER A 9 5.25 -3.29 11.25
C SER A 9 3.93 -3.17 11.97
N ARG A 10 2.82 -3.33 11.24
CA ARG A 10 1.47 -3.51 11.80
C ARG A 10 0.62 -4.45 10.93
N PRO A 11 -0.40 -5.12 11.49
CA PRO A 11 -1.34 -5.88 10.70
C PRO A 11 -2.06 -5.00 9.67
N ALA A 12 -2.34 -5.54 8.48
CA ALA A 12 -3.14 -4.87 7.47
C ALA A 12 -4.61 -4.76 7.93
N SER A 13 -5.28 -3.68 7.55
CA SER A 13 -6.68 -3.44 7.96
C SER A 13 -7.65 -4.40 7.26
N CYS A 14 -7.35 -4.82 6.03
CA CYS A 14 -8.18 -5.74 5.24
C CYS A 14 -8.12 -7.19 5.72
N ASP A 15 -6.95 -7.68 6.14
CA ASP A 15 -6.72 -9.03 6.62
C ASP A 15 -5.52 -9.04 7.58
N ARG A 16 -5.78 -9.39 8.84
CA ARG A 16 -4.79 -9.37 9.92
C ARG A 16 -3.67 -10.41 9.76
N ARG A 17 -3.79 -11.36 8.82
CA ARG A 17 -2.73 -12.31 8.49
C ARG A 17 -1.56 -11.65 7.76
N PHE A 18 -1.78 -10.50 7.13
CA PHE A 18 -0.71 -9.75 6.46
C PHE A 18 -0.18 -8.63 7.36
N ASN A 19 1.14 -8.45 7.33
CA ASN A 19 1.80 -7.30 7.93
C ASN A 19 2.17 -6.28 6.84
N ILE A 20 2.04 -5.00 7.19
CA ILE A 20 2.46 -3.86 6.38
C ILE A 20 3.48 -3.02 7.16
N HIS A 21 4.38 -2.42 6.39
CA HIS A 21 5.55 -1.71 6.88
C HIS A 21 5.53 -0.28 6.38
N VAL A 22 5.00 0.65 7.16
CA VAL A 22 4.72 2.03 6.71
C VAL A 22 5.56 3.02 7.50
N ALA A 23 6.31 3.87 6.79
CA ALA A 23 7.23 4.81 7.41
C ALA A 23 6.54 5.96 8.17
N THR A 24 5.30 6.27 7.80
CA THR A 24 4.56 7.45 8.28
C THR A 24 3.10 7.11 8.62
N GLU A 25 2.56 7.82 9.61
CA GLU A 25 1.15 7.75 10.01
C GLU A 25 0.27 8.76 9.23
N LEU A 26 0.89 9.60 8.41
CA LEU A 26 0.21 10.63 7.60
C LEU A 26 -0.64 10.03 6.46
N ILE A 27 -0.49 8.73 6.19
CA ILE A 27 -1.26 8.02 5.18
C ILE A 27 -1.99 6.84 5.80
N HIS A 28 -3.25 6.66 5.40
CA HIS A 28 -4.00 5.47 5.72
C HIS A 28 -4.01 4.53 4.53
N ILE A 29 -3.57 3.31 4.76
CA ILE A 29 -3.55 2.22 3.78
C ILE A 29 -4.65 1.25 4.18
N SER A 30 -5.64 1.04 3.31
CA SER A 30 -6.77 0.16 3.60
C SER A 30 -6.43 -1.32 3.44
N CYS A 31 -5.40 -1.67 2.66
CA CYS A 31 -4.88 -3.04 2.58
C CYS A 31 -3.35 -3.09 2.45
N VAL A 32 -2.79 -4.00 1.65
CA VAL A 32 -1.34 -4.31 1.63
C VAL A 32 -0.56 -3.58 0.54
N ALA A 33 -1.24 -2.97 -0.42
CA ALA A 33 -0.61 -2.33 -1.57
C ALA A 33 -1.37 -1.08 -2.03
N SER A 34 -0.67 -0.25 -2.79
CA SER A 34 -1.24 0.93 -3.44
C SER A 34 -0.96 0.97 -4.94
N TRP A 35 -1.99 1.30 -5.72
CA TRP A 35 -1.84 1.54 -7.16
C TRP A 35 -0.95 2.74 -7.47
N ALA A 36 -0.14 2.60 -8.51
CA ALA A 36 0.49 3.70 -9.23
C ALA A 36 -0.30 3.98 -10.53
N SER A 37 -0.03 5.11 -11.17
CA SER A 37 -0.69 5.49 -12.43
C SER A 37 -0.21 4.70 -13.64
N GLU A 38 0.93 4.02 -13.55
CA GLU A 38 1.46 3.25 -14.67
C GLU A 38 0.63 2.00 -14.94
N ILE A 39 0.23 1.81 -16.20
CA ILE A 39 -0.52 0.66 -16.68
C ILE A 39 0.26 -0.08 -17.76
N ARG A 40 0.02 -1.40 -17.87
CA ARG A 40 0.59 -2.25 -18.91
C ARG A 40 -0.41 -3.35 -19.29
N GLY A 41 -1.13 -3.16 -20.39
CA GLY A 41 -2.21 -4.06 -20.79
C GLY A 41 -3.32 -4.07 -19.74
N SER A 42 -3.67 -5.26 -19.25
CA SER A 42 -4.64 -5.45 -18.16
C SER A 42 -4.07 -5.26 -16.75
N ASP A 43 -2.76 -4.99 -16.64
CA ASP A 43 -2.09 -4.77 -15.36
C ASP A 43 -1.91 -3.29 -15.04
N ALA A 44 -1.78 -2.99 -13.76
CA ALA A 44 -1.25 -1.73 -13.26
C ALA A 44 -0.05 -1.98 -12.35
N ALA A 45 0.81 -0.96 -12.20
CA ALA A 45 1.90 -1.00 -11.26
C ALA A 45 1.36 -0.74 -9.85
N TYR A 46 1.86 -1.46 -8.84
CA TYR A 46 1.53 -1.21 -7.45
C TYR A 46 2.76 -1.28 -6.54
N LEU A 47 2.74 -0.54 -5.45
CA LEU A 47 3.74 -0.60 -4.38
C LEU A 47 3.23 -1.53 -3.27
N SER A 48 3.99 -2.58 -2.94
CA SER A 48 3.69 -3.46 -1.81
C SER A 48 4.24 -2.88 -0.51
N PHE A 49 3.40 -2.74 0.51
CA PHE A 49 3.82 -2.39 1.87
C PHE A 49 4.25 -3.60 2.69
N GLY A 50 4.10 -4.83 2.17
CA GLY A 50 4.66 -6.04 2.77
C GLY A 50 6.16 -6.21 2.45
N SER A 51 6.60 -5.80 1.26
CA SER A 51 8.00 -5.97 0.83
C SER A 51 8.74 -4.69 0.44
N GLY A 52 8.03 -3.56 0.30
CA GLY A 52 8.59 -2.27 -0.13
C GLY A 52 8.94 -2.22 -1.62
N ARG A 53 8.53 -3.24 -2.40
CA ARG A 53 8.86 -3.36 -3.82
C ARG A 53 7.68 -2.99 -4.71
N ARG A 54 8.00 -2.56 -5.93
CA ARG A 54 7.02 -2.35 -7.01
C ARG A 54 6.78 -3.66 -7.76
N TYR A 55 5.53 -3.91 -8.11
CA TYR A 55 5.10 -5.06 -8.91
C TYR A 55 4.08 -4.63 -9.97
N TRP A 56 3.76 -5.56 -10.86
CA TRP A 56 2.65 -5.46 -11.80
C TRP A 56 1.60 -6.50 -11.44
N GLY A 57 0.32 -6.13 -11.50
CA GLY A 57 -0.76 -7.07 -11.28
C GLY A 57 -2.09 -6.58 -11.84
N PRO A 58 -3.12 -7.44 -11.86
CA PRO A 58 -4.39 -7.13 -12.51
C PRO A 58 -5.03 -5.86 -11.94
N GLN A 59 -5.45 -4.94 -12.80
CA GLN A 59 -6.10 -3.68 -12.39
C GLN A 59 -7.34 -3.89 -11.51
N SER A 60 -7.95 -5.08 -11.59
CA SER A 60 -9.10 -5.51 -10.79
C SER A 60 -8.73 -6.11 -9.42
N SER A 61 -7.46 -6.12 -9.03
CA SER A 61 -7.02 -6.76 -7.79
C SER A 61 -7.43 -5.99 -6.54
N GLU A 62 -8.17 -6.64 -5.65
CA GLU A 62 -8.71 -6.03 -4.41
C GLU A 62 -7.65 -5.73 -3.34
N ILE A 63 -6.47 -6.35 -3.43
CA ILE A 63 -5.38 -6.14 -2.46
C ILE A 63 -4.66 -4.80 -2.67
N SER A 64 -4.79 -4.24 -3.87
CA SER A 64 -4.21 -2.95 -4.26
C SER A 64 -5.28 -1.88 -4.12
N THR A 65 -5.07 -0.99 -3.16
CA THR A 65 -6.08 -0.02 -2.71
C THR A 65 -5.61 1.42 -2.93
N ARG A 66 -6.52 2.39 -2.82
CA ARG A 66 -6.12 3.80 -2.82
C ARG A 66 -5.57 4.18 -1.45
N ILE A 67 -4.47 4.94 -1.44
CA ILE A 67 -3.97 5.59 -0.23
C ILE A 67 -4.72 6.91 -0.06
N LEU A 68 -5.20 7.16 1.16
CA LEU A 68 -5.79 8.44 1.52
C LEU A 68 -4.88 9.17 2.51
N PRO A 69 -4.57 10.46 2.28
CA PRO A 69 -3.95 11.29 3.30
C PRO A 69 -4.85 11.32 4.54
N VAL A 70 -4.26 11.07 5.70
CA VAL A 70 -4.97 11.29 6.97
C VAL A 70 -5.00 12.79 7.21
N ARG A 71 -6.19 13.39 7.13
CA ARG A 71 -6.38 14.76 7.59
C ARG A 71 -6.44 14.73 9.11
N SER A 72 -5.38 15.18 9.77
CA SER A 72 -5.44 15.50 11.19
C SER A 72 -5.98 16.92 11.29
N ASN A 73 -7.27 17.07 11.66
CA ASN A 73 -7.78 18.35 12.13
C ASN A 73 -7.16 18.58 13.51
N LYS A 74 -6.03 19.27 13.53
CA LYS A 74 -5.46 19.81 14.77
C LYS A 74 -5.51 21.32 14.69
#